data_AF-A0AB35QG67-F1
#
_entry.id   AF-A0AB35QG67-F1
#
_cell.length_a   1.000
_cell.length_b   1.000
_cell.length_c   1.000
_cell.angle_alpha   90.00
_cell.angle_beta   90.00
_cell.angle_gamma   90.00
#
_symmetry.space_group_name_H-M   'P 1'
#
loop_
_entity.id
_entity.type
_entity.pdbx_description
1 polymer ?
#
loop_
_entity_poly.entity_id
_entity_poly.type
_entity_poly.pdbx_seq_one_letter_code
_entity_poly.pdbx_strand_id
1 'polypeptide(L)'
;MKYSYLGLILLSLTACTTQTPKPTVSKHPHSLPQPSKTVVRIKQQPEDYIVWIATADHAQSVQAYKQFLKQKGLANVVPDYELLRSARDWQKCGVEPYAVPPREVWPNIVPTLSILKALVDDGVINDFEVTSAYRALSLNRCAGGADASRHVFNAALDFRIGPEQPSDLDQFNIQQTKTKLCQFWETKGQALNMGLGVYASGQIHIDSQGFRSWGPDHHYRTSICQ
;
A
#
# COMPACT_ATOMS: atom_id res chain seq x y z
N MET A 1 55.86 -56.43 -22.21
CA MET A 1 55.99 -57.38 -23.32
C MET A 1 54.80 -57.17 -24.26
N LYS A 2 55.07 -56.85 -25.53
CA LYS A 2 54.07 -56.65 -26.59
C LYS A 2 53.68 -58.02 -27.15
N TYR A 3 52.38 -58.32 -27.23
CA TYR A 3 51.88 -59.32 -28.16
C TYR A 3 50.67 -58.77 -28.88
N SER A 4 50.85 -58.64 -30.19
CA SER A 4 49.86 -58.28 -31.19
C SER A 4 49.24 -59.60 -31.69
N TYR A 5 47.92 -59.72 -31.66
CA TYR A 5 47.20 -60.76 -32.38
C TYR A 5 46.10 -60.12 -33.23
N LEU A 6 46.32 -60.20 -34.54
CA LEU A 6 45.34 -59.97 -35.59
C LEU A 6 44.39 -61.19 -35.60
N GLY A 7 43.09 -60.96 -35.49
CA GLY A 7 42.09 -62.04 -35.46
C GLY A 7 40.75 -61.61 -36.06
N LEU A 8 40.57 -62.02 -37.31
CA LEU A 8 39.35 -62.28 -38.08
C LEU A 8 38.12 -61.36 -37.93
N ILE A 9 37.79 -60.75 -39.07
CA ILE A 9 36.57 -60.00 -39.38
C ILE A 9 35.40 -60.98 -39.59
N LEU A 10 34.37 -60.87 -38.75
CA LEU A 10 33.05 -61.46 -38.94
C LEU A 10 32.10 -60.37 -39.46
N LEU A 11 31.64 -60.51 -40.70
CA LEU A 11 30.57 -59.69 -41.27
C LEU A 11 29.21 -60.13 -40.69
N SER A 12 28.62 -59.31 -39.84
CA SER A 12 27.22 -59.40 -39.44
C SER A 12 26.42 -58.26 -40.05
N LEU A 13 25.46 -58.59 -40.92
CA LEU A 13 24.45 -57.70 -41.47
C LEU A 13 23.48 -57.28 -40.36
N THR A 14 23.59 -56.05 -39.86
CA THR A 14 22.57 -55.44 -38.99
C THR A 14 21.60 -54.62 -39.83
N ALA A 15 20.33 -55.02 -39.79
CA ALA A 15 19.21 -54.29 -40.37
C ALA A 15 19.06 -52.89 -39.75
N CYS A 16 18.91 -51.87 -40.59
CA CYS A 16 18.60 -50.51 -40.16
C CYS A 16 17.16 -50.45 -39.62
N THR A 17 17.01 -50.22 -38.31
CA THR A 17 15.78 -49.63 -37.76
C THR A 17 16.02 -48.13 -37.62
N THR A 18 15.30 -47.33 -38.41
CA THR A 18 15.28 -45.87 -38.31
C THR A 18 14.49 -45.46 -37.06
N GLN A 19 15.21 -45.21 -35.95
CA GLN A 19 14.65 -44.52 -34.80
C GLN A 19 14.54 -43.02 -35.12
N THR A 20 13.33 -42.48 -35.05
CA THR A 20 13.09 -41.05 -35.03
C THR A 20 13.68 -40.42 -33.77
N PRO A 21 14.42 -39.30 -33.87
CA PRO A 21 15.04 -38.68 -32.70
C PRO A 21 13.97 -38.10 -31.76
N LYS A 22 13.98 -38.57 -30.52
CA LYS A 22 13.20 -38.04 -29.40
C LYS A 22 13.74 -36.64 -29.05
N PRO A 23 12.90 -35.59 -28.90
CA PRO A 23 13.37 -34.25 -28.60
C PRO A 23 14.08 -34.22 -27.24
N THR A 24 15.33 -33.77 -27.25
CA THR A 24 16.15 -33.56 -26.05
C THR A 24 15.60 -32.37 -25.27
N VAL A 25 14.99 -32.63 -24.12
CA VAL A 25 14.61 -31.60 -23.15
C VAL A 25 15.89 -31.03 -22.56
N SER A 26 16.26 -29.82 -22.98
CA SER A 26 17.33 -29.03 -22.37
C SER A 26 16.93 -28.72 -20.92
N LYS A 27 17.67 -29.26 -19.96
CA LYS A 27 17.55 -28.89 -18.54
C LYS A 27 18.24 -27.54 -18.35
N HIS A 28 17.52 -26.44 -18.56
CA HIS A 28 17.92 -25.15 -17.99
C HIS A 28 17.60 -25.14 -16.50
N PRO A 29 18.52 -24.71 -15.62
CA PRO A 29 18.20 -24.48 -14.22
C PRO A 29 17.08 -23.43 -14.15
N HIS A 30 15.95 -23.80 -13.59
CA HIS A 30 14.90 -22.85 -13.22
C HIS A 30 15.51 -21.88 -12.21
N SER A 31 15.94 -20.70 -12.65
CA SER A 31 16.19 -19.61 -11.70
C SER A 31 14.84 -19.25 -11.10
N LEU A 32 14.70 -19.45 -9.80
CA LEU A 32 13.58 -18.92 -9.04
C LEU A 32 13.40 -17.44 -9.38
N PRO A 33 12.18 -16.96 -9.67
CA PRO A 33 11.96 -15.53 -9.87
C PRO A 33 12.41 -14.80 -8.60
N GLN A 34 13.43 -13.94 -8.73
CA GLN A 34 13.75 -12.99 -7.67
C GLN A 34 12.52 -12.10 -7.42
N PRO A 35 12.23 -11.73 -6.17
CA PRO A 35 11.13 -10.82 -5.87
C PRO A 35 11.41 -9.49 -6.57
N SER A 36 10.57 -9.16 -7.56
CA SER A 36 10.64 -7.87 -8.23
C SER A 36 10.34 -6.79 -7.20
N LYS A 37 11.28 -5.85 -7.04
CA LYS A 37 11.13 -4.60 -6.29
C LYS A 37 9.72 -4.04 -6.52
N THR A 38 9.01 -3.74 -5.45
CA THR A 38 7.66 -3.20 -5.41
C THR A 38 7.45 -2.16 -6.52
N VAL A 39 6.71 -2.55 -7.55
CA VAL A 39 6.26 -1.62 -8.58
C VAL A 39 5.18 -0.78 -7.90
N VAL A 40 5.54 0.41 -7.43
CA VAL A 40 4.55 1.45 -7.12
C VAL A 40 3.80 1.70 -8.42
N ARG A 41 2.59 1.14 -8.54
CA ARG A 41 1.72 1.28 -9.71
C ARG A 41 1.49 2.77 -9.88
N ILE A 42 2.01 3.37 -10.95
CA ILE A 42 1.78 4.79 -11.25
C ILE A 42 0.30 4.93 -11.60
N LYS A 43 -0.52 5.25 -10.60
CA LYS A 43 -1.94 5.54 -10.76
C LYS A 43 -2.07 6.89 -11.45
N GLN A 44 -2.94 6.98 -12.46
CA GLN A 44 -3.24 8.22 -13.15
C GLN A 44 -3.89 9.20 -12.17
N GLN A 45 -3.50 10.48 -12.24
CA GLN A 45 -4.10 11.52 -11.41
C GLN A 45 -5.58 11.71 -11.81
N PRO A 46 -6.49 11.82 -10.83
CA PRO A 46 -7.89 12.16 -11.08
C PRO A 46 -8.06 13.51 -11.78
N GLU A 47 -9.08 13.64 -12.63
CA GLU A 47 -9.36 14.90 -13.34
C GLU A 47 -9.67 16.05 -12.38
N ASP A 48 -10.40 15.79 -11.29
CA ASP A 48 -10.71 16.79 -10.27
C ASP A 48 -9.45 17.31 -9.56
N TYR A 49 -8.41 16.47 -9.40
CA TYR A 49 -7.12 16.88 -8.87
C TYR A 49 -6.37 17.80 -9.85
N ILE A 50 -6.39 17.46 -11.14
CA ILE A 50 -5.74 18.26 -12.19
C ILE A 50 -6.39 19.64 -12.27
N VAL A 51 -7.72 19.71 -12.19
CA VAL A 51 -8.45 20.98 -12.15
C VAL A 51 -8.10 21.74 -10.88
N TRP A 52 -8.16 21.10 -9.71
CA TRP A 52 -7.91 21.75 -8.43
C TRP A 52 -6.49 22.29 -8.30
N ILE A 53 -5.46 21.55 -8.71
CA ILE A 53 -4.07 22.00 -8.56
C ILE A 53 -3.76 23.19 -9.48
N ALA A 54 -4.52 23.37 -10.57
CA ALA A 54 -4.37 24.46 -11.52
C ALA A 54 -5.07 25.76 -11.07
N THR A 55 -5.82 25.75 -9.96
CA THR A 55 -6.48 26.95 -9.43
C THR A 55 -5.67 27.64 -8.34
N ALA A 56 -5.82 28.97 -8.27
CA ALA A 56 -5.25 29.82 -7.23
C ALA A 56 -3.74 29.56 -6.98
N ASP A 57 -3.35 29.39 -5.72
CA ASP A 57 -1.98 29.10 -5.28
C ASP A 57 -1.78 27.63 -4.88
N HIS A 58 -2.71 26.74 -5.26
CA HIS A 58 -2.68 25.33 -4.86
C HIS A 58 -1.38 24.63 -5.29
N ALA A 59 -0.92 24.83 -6.52
CA ALA A 59 0.35 24.26 -6.98
C ALA A 59 1.55 24.66 -6.10
N GLN A 60 1.60 25.93 -5.66
CA GLN A 60 2.67 26.42 -4.79
C GLN A 60 2.56 25.81 -3.38
N SER A 61 1.35 25.77 -2.82
CA SER A 61 1.09 25.17 -1.51
C SER A 61 1.41 23.67 -1.47
N VAL A 62 1.02 22.93 -2.51
CA VAL A 62 1.37 21.51 -2.70
C VAL A 62 2.88 21.33 -2.78
N GLN A 63 3.56 22.15 -3.59
CA GLN A 63 5.01 22.06 -3.72
C GLN A 63 5.74 22.33 -2.39
N ALA A 64 5.28 23.31 -1.62
CA ALA A 64 5.85 23.60 -0.30
C ALA A 64 5.67 22.43 0.68
N TYR A 65 4.49 21.81 0.69
CA TYR A 65 4.23 20.64 1.55
C TYR A 65 5.05 19.42 1.12
N LYS A 66 5.17 19.16 -0.18
CA LYS A 66 6.02 18.09 -0.72
C LYS A 66 7.49 18.29 -0.36
N GLN A 67 7.99 19.51 -0.41
CA GLN A 67 9.37 19.82 0.01
C GLN A 67 9.57 19.53 1.50
N PHE A 68 8.62 19.91 2.35
CA PHE A 68 8.63 19.56 3.77
C PHE A 68 8.70 18.04 3.97
N LEU A 69 7.82 17.26 3.32
CA LEU A 69 7.81 15.80 3.43
C LEU A 69 9.11 15.17 2.91
N LYS A 70 9.67 15.70 1.82
CA LYS A 70 10.96 15.28 1.28
C LYS A 70 12.09 15.48 2.28
N GLN A 71 12.14 16.61 2.98
CA GLN A 71 13.14 16.87 4.02
C GLN A 71 13.00 15.92 5.22
N LYS A 72 11.82 15.33 5.43
CA LYS A 72 11.57 14.31 6.45
C LYS A 72 11.81 12.88 5.95
N GLY A 73 12.25 12.69 4.71
CA GLY A 73 12.46 11.36 4.12
C GLY A 73 11.16 10.64 3.76
N LEU A 74 10.05 11.37 3.66
CA LEU A 74 8.70 10.84 3.42
C LEU A 74 8.16 11.23 2.04
N ALA A 75 9.05 11.58 1.11
CA ALA A 75 8.66 11.81 -0.28
C ALA A 75 8.16 10.51 -0.92
N ASN A 76 7.09 10.62 -1.71
CA ASN A 76 6.55 9.55 -2.55
C ASN A 76 6.07 8.30 -1.78
N VAL A 77 5.81 8.38 -0.47
CA VAL A 77 5.16 7.29 0.29
C VAL A 77 3.71 7.12 -0.17
N VAL A 78 3.06 8.24 -0.49
CA VAL A 78 1.68 8.32 -0.97
C VAL A 78 1.65 9.28 -2.17
N PRO A 79 0.90 8.99 -3.25
CA PRO A 79 0.68 9.95 -4.32
C PRO A 79 0.02 11.24 -3.80
N ASP A 80 0.40 12.41 -4.35
CA ASP A 80 -0.07 13.70 -3.84
C ASP A 80 -1.61 13.81 -3.82
N TYR A 81 -2.29 13.33 -4.86
CA TYR A 81 -3.75 13.37 -4.97
C TYR A 81 -4.46 12.38 -4.00
N GLU A 82 -3.75 11.41 -3.43
CA GLU A 82 -4.28 10.57 -2.36
C GLU A 82 -4.04 11.23 -1.00
N LEU A 83 -2.83 11.77 -0.78
CA LEU A 83 -2.46 12.41 0.48
C LEU A 83 -3.23 13.72 0.74
N LEU A 84 -3.55 14.47 -0.30
CA LEU A 84 -4.23 15.76 -0.18
C LEU A 84 -5.75 15.64 -0.21
N ARG A 85 -6.30 14.42 -0.36
CA ARG A 85 -7.74 14.23 -0.43
C ARG A 85 -8.38 14.59 0.90
N SER A 86 -9.38 15.47 0.84
CA SER A 86 -9.98 16.05 2.04
C SER A 86 -10.89 15.02 2.73
N ALA A 87 -11.99 14.62 2.11
CA ALA A 87 -12.86 13.54 2.57
C ALA A 87 -13.78 13.07 1.45
N ARG A 88 -14.37 11.86 1.54
CA ARG A 88 -15.39 11.39 0.58
C ARG A 88 -16.61 12.30 0.48
N ASP A 89 -17.00 12.94 1.59
CA ASP A 89 -18.19 13.79 1.67
C ASP A 89 -17.97 15.23 1.18
N TRP A 90 -16.82 15.55 0.56
CA TRP A 90 -16.50 16.93 0.12
C TRP A 90 -17.61 17.55 -0.73
N GLN A 91 -18.19 16.78 -1.67
CA GLN A 91 -19.27 17.22 -2.56
C GLN A 91 -20.53 17.56 -1.77
N LYS A 92 -20.94 16.64 -0.87
CA LYS A 92 -22.10 16.82 0.01
C LYS A 92 -21.92 18.04 0.91
N CYS A 93 -20.69 18.30 1.34
CA CYS A 93 -20.34 19.40 2.23
C CYS A 93 -20.03 20.72 1.50
N GLY A 94 -20.05 20.74 0.16
CA GLY A 94 -19.80 21.95 -0.63
C GLY A 94 -18.41 22.55 -0.43
N VAL A 95 -17.40 21.73 -0.16
CA VAL A 95 -15.99 22.15 0.01
C VAL A 95 -15.11 21.54 -1.07
N GLU A 96 -13.86 21.96 -1.19
CA GLU A 96 -12.95 21.42 -2.20
C GLU A 96 -12.57 19.94 -1.95
N PRO A 97 -12.34 19.17 -3.03
CA PRO A 97 -11.95 17.75 -2.95
C PRO A 97 -10.57 17.52 -2.31
N TYR A 98 -9.72 18.53 -2.33
CA TYR A 98 -8.36 18.46 -1.83
C TYR A 98 -8.04 19.65 -0.92
N ALA A 99 -7.10 19.47 -0.01
CA ALA A 99 -6.61 20.53 0.85
C ALA A 99 -5.15 20.30 1.25
N VAL A 100 -4.36 21.37 1.25
CA VAL A 100 -3.05 21.38 1.93
C VAL A 100 -3.29 21.76 3.40
N PRO A 101 -2.76 20.99 4.37
CA PRO A 101 -2.88 21.37 5.78
C PRO A 101 -2.23 22.72 6.07
N PRO A 102 -2.70 23.48 7.08
CA PRO A 102 -2.00 24.64 7.60
C PRO A 102 -0.57 24.26 8.03
N ARG A 103 0.38 25.17 7.80
CA ARG A 103 1.81 24.88 7.97
C ARG A 103 2.17 24.50 9.40
N GLU A 104 1.44 25.03 10.36
CA GLU A 104 1.60 24.83 11.80
C GLU A 104 1.39 23.36 12.21
N VAL A 105 0.57 22.62 11.45
CA VAL A 105 0.25 21.20 11.73
C VAL A 105 0.99 20.23 10.80
N TRP A 106 1.90 20.71 9.94
CA TRP A 106 2.71 19.82 9.10
C TRP A 106 3.56 18.82 9.89
N PRO A 107 4.20 19.17 11.03
CA PRO A 107 4.97 18.20 11.82
C PRO A 107 4.16 17.00 12.30
N ASN A 108 2.85 17.17 12.50
CA ASN A 108 1.99 16.14 13.10
C ASN A 108 1.79 14.91 12.21
N ILE A 109 1.95 15.05 10.88
CA ILE A 109 1.74 13.92 9.95
C ILE A 109 2.95 13.00 9.89
N VAL A 110 4.13 13.51 10.28
CA VAL A 110 5.41 12.83 10.08
C VAL A 110 5.41 11.45 10.72
N PRO A 111 4.97 11.26 11.99
CA PRO A 111 4.98 9.93 12.58
C PRO A 111 3.94 9.01 11.94
N THR A 112 2.75 9.51 11.58
CA THR A 112 1.70 8.73 10.87
C THR A 112 2.17 8.24 9.50
N LEU A 113 2.82 9.09 8.70
CA LEU A 113 3.41 8.66 7.43
C LEU A 113 4.61 7.73 7.62
N SER A 114 5.33 7.85 8.74
CA SER A 114 6.40 6.90 9.09
C SER A 114 5.83 5.52 9.43
N ILE A 115 4.68 5.46 10.12
CA ILE A 115 3.94 4.22 10.34
C ILE A 115 3.50 3.62 9.00
N LEU A 116 2.89 4.42 8.12
CA LEU A 116 2.49 3.95 6.79
C LEU A 116 3.67 3.41 5.98
N LYS A 117 4.79 4.14 5.99
CA LYS A 117 6.03 3.68 5.35
C LYS A 117 6.51 2.35 5.93
N ALA A 118 6.50 2.17 7.25
CA ALA A 118 6.87 0.91 7.88
C ALA A 118 5.92 -0.24 7.50
N LEU A 119 4.61 0.00 7.41
CA LEU A 119 3.63 -0.98 6.95
C LEU A 119 3.92 -1.45 5.52
N VAL A 120 4.32 -0.53 4.64
CA VAL A 120 4.70 -0.84 3.25
C VAL A 120 6.04 -1.58 3.20
N ASP A 121 7.06 -1.07 3.89
CA ASP A 121 8.41 -1.64 3.89
C ASP A 121 8.44 -3.06 4.49
N ASP A 122 7.62 -3.33 5.51
CA ASP A 122 7.46 -4.65 6.13
C ASP A 122 6.54 -5.60 5.34
N GLY A 123 5.93 -5.14 4.24
CA GLY A 123 5.01 -5.94 3.44
C GLY A 123 3.69 -6.28 4.14
N VAL A 124 3.29 -5.47 5.14
CA VAL A 124 1.99 -5.58 5.82
C VAL A 124 0.87 -5.18 4.87
N ILE A 125 1.07 -4.08 4.13
CA ILE A 125 0.17 -3.61 3.07
C ILE A 125 0.95 -3.42 1.76
N ASN A 126 0.33 -3.71 0.63
CA ASN A 126 0.95 -3.59 -0.69
C ASN A 126 -0.03 -3.15 -1.80
N ASP A 127 -1.33 -3.37 -1.62
CA ASP A 127 -2.40 -2.86 -2.46
C ASP A 127 -3.36 -2.01 -1.63
N PHE A 128 -3.18 -0.69 -1.71
CA PHE A 128 -3.99 0.26 -0.96
C PHE A 128 -4.17 1.59 -1.70
N GLU A 129 -5.12 2.38 -1.22
CA GLU A 129 -5.34 3.76 -1.64
C GLU A 129 -5.59 4.61 -0.40
N VAL A 130 -4.81 5.69 -0.21
CA VAL A 130 -5.13 6.70 0.79
C VAL A 130 -6.29 7.55 0.28
N THR A 131 -7.31 7.67 1.11
CA THR A 131 -8.61 8.24 0.73
C THR A 131 -8.95 9.51 1.50
N SER A 132 -8.24 9.78 2.60
CA SER A 132 -8.42 10.94 3.47
C SER A 132 -7.18 11.08 4.35
N ALA A 133 -6.67 12.30 4.52
CA ALA A 133 -5.63 12.61 5.49
C ALA A 133 -5.99 13.89 6.26
N TYR A 134 -5.56 15.06 5.83
CA TYR A 134 -5.98 16.30 6.47
C TYR A 134 -7.45 16.64 6.15
N ARG A 135 -8.23 16.99 7.18
CA ARG A 135 -9.60 17.50 7.04
C ARG A 135 -9.72 18.86 7.72
N ALA A 136 -10.09 19.89 6.95
CA ALA A 136 -10.50 21.16 7.57
C ALA A 136 -11.63 20.93 8.58
N LEU A 137 -11.63 21.67 9.69
CA LEU A 137 -12.59 21.48 10.78
C LEU A 137 -14.05 21.57 10.32
N SER A 138 -14.36 22.49 9.40
CA SER A 138 -15.70 22.65 8.80
C SER A 138 -16.16 21.39 8.07
N LEU A 139 -15.29 20.82 7.22
CA LEU A 139 -15.55 19.55 6.53
C LEU A 139 -15.68 18.39 7.51
N ASN A 140 -14.79 18.30 8.51
CA ASN A 140 -14.84 17.24 9.51
C ASN A 140 -16.20 17.23 10.25
N ARG A 141 -16.69 18.40 10.67
CA ARG A 141 -18.01 18.53 11.32
C ARG A 141 -19.16 18.18 10.39
N CYS A 142 -19.14 18.65 9.14
CA CYS A 142 -20.17 18.32 8.14
C CYS A 142 -20.25 16.81 7.86
N ALA A 143 -19.10 16.13 7.82
CA ALA A 143 -19.01 14.68 7.66
C ALA A 143 -19.31 13.89 8.94
N GLY A 144 -19.78 14.54 10.02
CA GLY A 144 -20.09 13.89 11.30
C GLY A 144 -18.85 13.45 12.11
N GLY A 145 -17.66 13.94 11.76
CA GLY A 145 -16.44 13.68 12.49
C GLY A 145 -16.40 14.42 13.83
N ALA A 146 -15.77 13.80 14.83
CA ALA A 146 -15.55 14.43 16.13
C ALA A 146 -14.59 15.63 16.02
N ASP A 147 -14.81 16.68 16.80
CA ASP A 147 -13.92 17.86 16.82
C ASP A 147 -12.47 17.51 17.18
N ALA A 148 -12.27 16.48 18.01
CA ALA A 148 -10.96 15.96 18.38
C ALA A 148 -10.37 14.96 17.37
N SER A 149 -10.95 14.85 16.17
CA SER A 149 -10.49 13.98 15.10
C SER A 149 -9.05 14.31 14.72
N ARG A 150 -8.22 13.27 14.60
CA ARG A 150 -6.80 13.43 14.26
C ARG A 150 -6.57 13.90 12.83
N HIS A 151 -7.56 13.79 11.95
CA HIS A 151 -7.53 14.40 10.62
C HIS A 151 -7.47 15.93 10.66
N VAL A 152 -8.15 16.56 11.62
CA VAL A 152 -8.16 18.03 11.77
C VAL A 152 -6.78 18.55 12.18
N PHE A 153 -6.00 17.72 12.87
CA PHE A 153 -4.64 18.04 13.29
C PHE A 153 -3.56 17.55 12.33
N ASN A 154 -3.94 17.10 11.13
CA ASN A 154 -3.02 16.49 10.15
C ASN A 154 -2.17 15.36 10.77
N ALA A 155 -2.81 14.52 11.60
CA ALA A 155 -2.14 13.48 12.39
C ALA A 155 -2.69 12.08 12.09
N ALA A 156 -3.54 11.93 11.08
CA ALA A 156 -4.16 10.66 10.72
C ALA A 156 -4.25 10.49 9.20
N LEU A 157 -4.47 9.25 8.78
CA LEU A 157 -4.83 8.90 7.42
C LEU A 157 -5.81 7.73 7.42
N ASP A 158 -6.72 7.76 6.44
CA ASP A 158 -7.63 6.69 6.11
C ASP A 158 -7.25 6.08 4.78
N PHE A 159 -7.21 4.76 4.71
CA PHE A 159 -6.94 4.05 3.48
C PHE A 159 -7.88 2.87 3.26
N ARG A 160 -8.08 2.56 1.98
CA ARG A 160 -8.73 1.34 1.52
C ARG A 160 -7.67 0.29 1.21
N ILE A 161 -7.94 -0.97 1.52
CA ILE A 161 -7.16 -2.11 1.04
C ILE A 161 -7.85 -2.65 -0.21
N GLY A 162 -7.10 -2.87 -1.28
CA GLY A 162 -7.65 -3.38 -2.54
C GLY A 162 -8.57 -2.41 -3.29
N PRO A 163 -9.34 -2.90 -4.27
CA PRO A 163 -10.19 -2.07 -5.11
C PRO A 163 -11.44 -1.57 -4.37
N GLU A 164 -12.07 -0.52 -4.91
CA GLU A 164 -13.31 0.04 -4.37
C GLU A 164 -14.48 -0.97 -4.37
N GLN A 165 -14.51 -1.85 -5.38
CA GLN A 165 -15.49 -2.91 -5.52
C GLN A 165 -14.75 -4.26 -5.47
N PRO A 166 -14.52 -4.81 -4.27
CA PRO A 166 -13.76 -6.04 -4.09
C PRO A 166 -14.52 -7.27 -4.61
N SER A 167 -13.83 -8.11 -5.37
CA SER A 167 -14.25 -9.48 -5.66
C SER A 167 -14.13 -10.38 -4.41
N ASP A 168 -14.63 -11.61 -4.47
CA ASP A 168 -14.47 -12.58 -3.38
C ASP A 168 -12.99 -12.85 -3.03
N LEU A 169 -12.12 -12.88 -4.04
CA LEU A 169 -10.68 -13.02 -3.83
C LEU A 169 -10.09 -11.78 -3.14
N ASP A 170 -10.52 -10.59 -3.52
CA ASP A 170 -10.09 -9.35 -2.88
C ASP A 170 -10.55 -9.31 -1.42
N GLN A 171 -11.79 -9.74 -1.13
CA GLN A 171 -12.29 -9.84 0.23
C GLN A 171 -11.42 -10.76 1.09
N PHE A 172 -11.03 -11.93 0.58
CA PHE A 172 -10.11 -12.81 1.28
C PHE A 172 -8.77 -12.12 1.58
N ASN A 173 -8.17 -11.45 0.59
CA ASN A 173 -6.91 -10.74 0.75
C ASN A 173 -7.00 -9.54 1.72
N ILE A 174 -8.13 -8.83 1.72
CA ILE A 174 -8.42 -7.75 2.67
C ILE A 174 -8.43 -8.30 4.10
N GLN A 175 -9.07 -9.44 4.35
CA GLN A 175 -9.07 -10.04 5.69
C GLN A 175 -7.66 -10.47 6.13
N GLN A 176 -6.88 -11.10 5.24
CA GLN A 176 -5.48 -11.45 5.54
C GLN A 176 -4.64 -10.20 5.86
N THR A 177 -4.85 -9.11 5.14
CA THR A 177 -4.17 -7.84 5.37
C THR A 177 -4.56 -7.23 6.72
N LYS A 178 -5.83 -7.32 7.12
CA LYS A 178 -6.29 -6.90 8.46
C LYS A 178 -5.63 -7.71 9.58
N THR A 179 -5.48 -9.02 9.42
CA THR A 179 -4.72 -9.85 10.38
C THR A 179 -3.27 -9.38 10.52
N LYS A 180 -2.58 -9.10 9.39
CA LYS A 180 -1.20 -8.59 9.43
C LYS A 180 -1.09 -7.20 10.06
N LEU A 181 -2.03 -6.30 9.74
CA LEU A 181 -2.12 -4.98 10.36
C LEU A 181 -2.24 -5.11 11.88
N CYS A 182 -3.04 -6.06 12.32
CA CYS A 182 -3.19 -6.29 13.74
C CYS A 182 -1.90 -6.78 14.39
N GLN A 183 -1.25 -7.79 13.80
CA GLN A 183 0.03 -8.29 14.29
C GLN A 183 1.12 -7.20 14.33
N PHE A 184 1.16 -6.31 13.32
CA PHE A 184 2.04 -5.14 13.33
C PHE A 184 1.71 -4.20 14.50
N TRP A 185 0.43 -3.93 14.73
CA TRP A 185 -0.02 -3.06 15.82
C TRP A 185 0.31 -3.65 17.19
N GLU A 186 0.08 -4.95 17.42
CA GLU A 186 0.43 -5.61 18.68
C GLU A 186 1.94 -5.57 18.96
N THR A 187 2.76 -5.76 17.93
CA THR A 187 4.22 -5.84 18.08
C THR A 187 4.93 -4.50 18.14
N LYS A 188 4.47 -3.51 17.37
CA LYS A 188 5.14 -2.21 17.19
C LYS A 188 4.29 -1.01 17.61
N GLY A 189 2.98 -1.19 17.77
CA GLY A 189 2.03 -0.09 17.94
C GLY A 189 2.27 0.72 19.21
N GLN A 190 2.67 0.09 20.32
CA GLN A 190 2.97 0.82 21.55
C GLN A 190 4.16 1.77 21.37
N ALA A 191 5.25 1.29 20.75
CA ALA A 191 6.44 2.11 20.49
C ALA A 191 6.16 3.24 19.48
N LEU A 192 5.21 3.03 18.57
CA LEU A 192 4.81 4.00 17.54
C LEU A 192 3.68 4.93 17.97
N ASN A 193 3.13 4.75 19.19
CA ASN A 193 1.92 5.42 19.65
C ASN A 193 0.75 5.28 18.65
N MET A 194 0.64 4.10 18.05
CA MET A 194 -0.21 3.85 16.88
C MET A 194 -1.68 3.65 17.28
N GLY A 195 -2.55 4.51 16.76
CA GLY A 195 -3.97 4.25 16.67
C GLY A 195 -4.26 3.39 15.44
N LEU A 196 -5.03 2.32 15.59
CA LEU A 196 -5.53 1.48 14.49
C LEU A 196 -7.05 1.39 14.57
N GLY A 197 -7.75 1.67 13.48
CA GLY A 197 -9.20 1.65 13.44
C GLY A 197 -9.74 1.01 12.19
N VAL A 198 -10.95 0.45 12.27
CA VAL A 198 -11.71 -0.01 11.10
C VAL A 198 -13.10 0.59 11.15
N TYR A 199 -13.42 1.47 10.20
CA TYR A 199 -14.76 2.01 10.05
C TYR A 199 -15.75 0.94 9.56
N ALA A 200 -17.05 1.15 9.77
CA ALA A 200 -18.10 0.28 9.24
C ALA A 200 -18.06 0.13 7.71
N SER A 201 -17.52 1.12 7.01
CA SER A 201 -17.26 1.07 5.56
C SER A 201 -16.12 0.11 5.16
N GLY A 202 -15.38 -0.43 6.12
CA GLY A 202 -14.18 -1.25 5.91
C GLY A 202 -12.88 -0.46 5.78
N GLN A 203 -12.96 0.88 5.74
CA GLN A 203 -11.80 1.77 5.69
C GLN A 203 -10.92 1.60 6.93
N ILE A 204 -9.61 1.57 6.72
CA ILE A 204 -8.62 1.49 7.79
C ILE A 204 -8.21 2.90 8.16
N HIS A 205 -8.26 3.21 9.46
CA HIS A 205 -7.74 4.43 10.05
C HIS A 205 -6.41 4.14 10.73
N ILE A 206 -5.40 4.99 10.52
CA ILE A 206 -4.21 5.03 11.37
C ILE A 206 -3.86 6.45 11.82
N ASP A 207 -3.33 6.56 13.03
CA ASP A 207 -2.73 7.78 13.58
C ASP A 207 -1.57 7.46 14.52
N SER A 208 -0.80 8.46 14.91
CA SER A 208 0.34 8.33 15.82
C SER A 208 0.10 8.98 17.19
N GLN A 209 -1.16 8.98 17.65
CA GLN A 209 -1.62 9.83 18.75
C GLN A 209 -2.18 9.04 19.95
N GLY A 210 -1.93 7.74 20.01
CA GLY A 210 -2.31 6.89 21.14
C GLY A 210 -2.28 5.42 20.74
N PHE A 211 -1.62 4.56 21.52
CA PHE A 211 -1.70 3.10 21.35
C PHE A 211 -3.10 2.58 21.67
N ARG A 212 -3.95 2.48 20.65
CA ARG A 212 -5.34 2.06 20.78
C ARG A 212 -5.84 1.40 19.51
N SER A 213 -6.85 0.55 19.68
CA SER A 213 -7.50 -0.12 18.58
C SER A 213 -9.02 -0.06 18.71
N TRP A 214 -9.75 0.06 17.61
CA TRP A 214 -11.22 0.13 17.59
C TRP A 214 -11.80 -0.41 16.28
N GLY A 215 -13.07 -0.83 16.31
CA GLY A 215 -13.77 -1.34 15.13
C GLY A 215 -14.99 -0.53 14.72
N PRO A 216 -15.91 -1.12 13.92
CA PRO A 216 -17.02 -0.41 13.29
C PRO A 216 -17.91 0.42 14.23
N ASP A 217 -18.01 0.05 15.51
CA ASP A 217 -18.79 0.79 16.52
C ASP A 217 -17.95 1.79 17.33
N HIS A 218 -16.70 2.05 16.93
CA HIS A 218 -15.70 2.89 17.59
C HIS A 218 -15.22 2.39 18.97
N HIS A 219 -15.42 1.11 19.30
CA HIS A 219 -14.93 0.51 20.54
C HIS A 219 -13.89 -0.59 20.27
N TYR A 220 -13.04 -0.87 21.27
CA TYR A 220 -12.05 -1.95 21.20
C TYR A 220 -12.69 -3.33 20.98
N ARG A 221 -13.87 -3.58 21.57
CA ARG A 221 -14.59 -4.86 21.47
C ARG A 221 -14.98 -5.28 20.05
N THR A 222 -14.98 -4.35 19.10
CA THR A 222 -15.25 -4.64 17.67
C THR A 222 -14.01 -4.53 16.82
N SER A 223 -12.85 -4.28 17.44
CA SER A 223 -11.59 -4.16 16.74
C SER A 223 -11.18 -5.47 16.05
N ILE A 224 -10.43 -5.33 14.97
CA ILE A 224 -9.69 -6.44 14.34
C ILE A 224 -8.51 -6.95 15.19
N CYS A 225 -8.26 -6.33 16.35
CA CYS A 225 -7.20 -6.65 17.32
C CYS A 225 -7.70 -6.95 18.71
N GLN A 226 -8.94 -7.43 18.82
CA GLN A 226 -9.50 -7.83 20.10
C GLN A 226 -8.76 -9.04 20.68
#